data_AF-A0AA41Q7R9-F1
#
_entry.id   AF-A0AA41Q7R9-F1
#
_cell.length_a   1.000
_cell.length_b   1.000
_cell.length_c   1.000
_cell.angle_alpha   90.00
_cell.angle_beta   90.00
_cell.angle_gamma   90.00
#
_symmetry.space_group_name_H-M   'P 1'
#
loop_
_entity.id
_entity.type
_entity.pdbx_description
1 polymer ?
#
loop_
_entity_poly.entity_id
_entity_poly.type
_entity_poly.pdbx_seq_one_letter_code
_entity_poly.pdbx_strand_id
1 'polypeptide(L)'
;MARRRIAFSAFAAVAAGALAVAGASPANAANIRQYQGADYASIETATHPWGRWVEVCDMEKDGNGVFAKFQNPIDFPNVQTVRDSNGSAAGCGNANVRNSTTAFQVCEEGFWGITCSAWKDA
;
A
#
# COMPACT_ATOMS: atom_id res chain seq x y z
N MET A 1 -32.85 39.21 -61.97
CA MET A 1 -31.77 40.11 -61.50
C MET A 1 -30.77 39.29 -60.70
N ALA A 2 -29.50 39.32 -61.11
CA ALA A 2 -28.38 38.69 -60.43
C ALA A 2 -27.70 39.67 -59.45
N ARG A 3 -27.11 39.15 -58.35
CA ARG A 3 -25.84 39.58 -57.70
C ARG A 3 -25.62 38.75 -56.42
N ARG A 4 -24.69 37.79 -56.42
CA ARG A 4 -23.30 37.84 -55.87
C ARG A 4 -23.27 37.87 -54.32
N ARG A 5 -23.06 36.72 -53.65
CA ARG A 5 -21.78 36.11 -53.19
C ARG A 5 -20.96 37.00 -52.25
N ILE A 6 -20.77 36.61 -50.98
CA ILE A 6 -19.51 36.52 -50.15
C ILE A 6 -19.88 35.69 -48.89
N ALA A 7 -19.60 34.39 -48.78
CA ALA A 7 -18.37 33.73 -48.32
C ALA A 7 -17.96 33.99 -46.84
N PHE A 8 -17.97 32.88 -46.08
CA PHE A 8 -17.15 32.50 -44.91
C PHE A 8 -16.78 33.53 -43.83
N SER A 9 -17.15 33.19 -42.59
CA SER A 9 -16.34 33.52 -41.41
C SER A 9 -16.53 32.43 -40.36
N ALA A 10 -15.63 31.44 -40.38
CA ALA A 10 -15.38 30.58 -39.25
C ALA A 10 -14.55 31.36 -38.22
N PHE A 11 -14.97 31.37 -36.96
CA PHE A 11 -14.05 31.57 -35.84
C PHE A 11 -14.36 30.50 -34.80
N ALA A 12 -13.52 29.46 -34.82
CA ALA A 12 -13.44 28.44 -33.79
C ALA A 12 -12.93 29.09 -32.51
N ALA A 13 -13.77 29.18 -31.47
CA ALA A 13 -13.31 29.45 -30.12
C ALA A 13 -12.86 28.12 -29.50
N VAL A 14 -11.59 27.79 -29.68
CA VAL A 14 -10.90 26.74 -28.91
C VAL A 14 -10.75 27.27 -27.49
N ALA A 15 -11.69 26.93 -26.61
CA ALA A 15 -11.51 27.10 -25.18
C ALA A 15 -10.53 26.01 -24.71
N ALA A 16 -9.24 26.36 -24.67
CA ALA A 16 -8.21 25.55 -24.04
C ALA A 16 -8.51 25.47 -22.53
N GLY A 17 -9.19 24.39 -22.12
CA GLY A 17 -9.26 24.01 -20.72
C GLY A 17 -7.88 23.55 -20.28
N ALA A 18 -7.13 24.45 -19.62
CA ALA A 18 -5.92 24.08 -18.91
C ALA A 18 -6.32 23.13 -17.77
N LEU A 19 -6.18 21.82 -18.00
CA LEU A 19 -6.31 20.81 -16.98
C LEU A 19 -5.17 21.05 -15.99
N ALA A 20 -5.48 21.63 -14.83
CA ALA A 20 -4.53 21.72 -13.73
C ALA A 20 -4.13 20.30 -13.34
N VAL A 21 -2.94 19.87 -13.75
CA VAL A 21 -2.28 18.71 -13.15
C VAL A 21 -1.88 19.16 -11.75
N ALA A 22 -2.83 19.04 -10.82
CA ALA A 22 -2.52 19.09 -9.40
C ALA A 22 -1.54 17.94 -9.15
N GLY A 23 -0.26 18.27 -9.07
CA GLY A 23 0.78 17.31 -8.73
C GLY A 23 0.42 16.72 -7.36
N ALA A 24 0.09 15.44 -7.33
CA ALA A 24 0.09 14.69 -6.09
C ALA A 24 1.54 14.70 -5.60
N SER A 25 1.84 15.52 -4.59
CA SER A 25 3.10 15.41 -3.86
C SER A 25 3.20 13.96 -3.38
N PRO A 26 4.36 13.29 -3.50
CA PRO A 26 4.53 11.99 -2.87
C PRO A 26 4.27 12.15 -1.37
N ALA A 27 3.27 11.44 -0.86
CA ALA A 27 3.07 11.31 0.57
C ALA A 27 4.26 10.51 1.10
N ASN A 28 5.27 11.20 1.62
CA ASN A 28 6.42 10.57 2.26
C ASN A 28 5.97 10.05 3.62
N ALA A 29 5.28 8.91 3.63
CA ALA A 29 5.04 8.17 4.86
C ALA A 29 6.35 7.45 5.24
N ALA A 30 6.98 7.87 6.34
CA ALA A 30 8.11 7.14 6.87
C ALA A 30 7.64 5.78 7.38
N ASN A 31 8.33 4.71 6.99
CA ASN A 31 7.95 3.33 7.31
C ASN A 31 9.03 2.66 8.16
N ILE A 32 8.59 1.85 9.12
CA ILE A 32 9.47 0.93 9.84
C ILE A 32 9.32 -0.44 9.18
N ARG A 33 10.44 -1.08 8.82
CA ARG A 33 10.46 -2.40 8.19
C ARG A 33 11.06 -3.46 9.10
N GLN A 34 10.48 -4.65 9.09
CA GLN A 34 11.05 -5.86 9.68
C GLN A 34 11.16 -6.93 8.59
N TYR A 35 12.20 -7.75 8.67
CA TYR A 35 12.51 -8.77 7.67
C TYR A 35 12.49 -10.17 8.28
N GLN A 36 12.16 -11.14 7.45
CA GLN A 36 12.37 -12.57 7.68
C GLN A 36 12.89 -13.15 6.36
N GLY A 37 14.18 -13.50 6.28
CA GLY A 37 14.78 -13.84 4.99
C GLY A 37 14.75 -12.65 4.02
N ALA A 38 14.28 -12.86 2.77
CA ALA A 38 14.07 -11.77 1.81
C ALA A 38 12.71 -11.07 1.98
N ASP A 39 11.78 -11.66 2.76
CA ASP A 39 10.44 -11.14 2.97
C ASP A 39 10.42 -10.01 3.99
N TYR A 40 9.40 -9.17 3.91
CA TYR A 40 9.27 -8.07 4.86
C TYR A 40 7.83 -7.71 5.18
N ALA A 41 7.68 -7.06 6.34
CA ALA A 41 6.52 -6.24 6.62
C ALA A 41 6.96 -4.82 6.95
N SER A 42 6.07 -3.87 6.66
CA SER A 42 6.27 -2.48 6.99
C SER A 42 5.03 -1.88 7.65
N ILE A 43 5.25 -0.90 8.52
CA ILE A 43 4.20 -0.09 9.12
C ILE A 43 4.55 1.39 8.99
N GLU A 44 3.58 2.18 8.55
CA GLU A 44 3.71 3.64 8.49
C GLU A 44 3.85 4.21 9.90
N THR A 45 4.82 5.08 10.13
CA THR A 45 5.01 5.78 11.42
C THR A 45 3.93 6.83 11.70
N ALA A 46 3.28 7.34 10.65
CA ALA A 46 2.19 8.29 10.78
C ALA A 46 0.92 7.59 11.26
N THR A 47 0.15 8.28 12.10
CA THR A 47 -1.18 7.85 12.52
C THR A 47 -2.24 8.53 11.66
N HIS A 48 -3.29 7.79 11.31
CA HIS A 48 -4.41 8.32 10.52
C HIS A 48 -5.75 8.02 11.19
N PRO A 49 -6.85 8.72 10.82
CA PRO A 49 -8.18 8.43 11.35
C PRO A 49 -8.64 6.99 11.10
N TRP A 50 -8.12 6.34 10.06
CA TRP A 50 -8.40 4.95 9.69
C TRP A 50 -7.35 3.94 10.18
N GLY A 51 -6.35 4.39 10.96
CA GLY A 51 -5.24 3.55 11.43
C GLY A 51 -3.94 3.78 10.65
N ARG A 52 -2.94 2.94 10.91
CA ARG A 52 -1.63 2.98 10.25
C ARG A 52 -1.66 2.02 9.06
N TRP A 53 -1.17 2.43 7.89
CA TRP A 53 -1.02 1.49 6.78
C TRP A 53 0.09 0.49 7.07
N VAL A 54 -0.13 -0.75 6.64
CA VAL A 54 0.88 -1.81 6.67
C VAL A 54 0.94 -2.52 5.33
N GLU A 55 2.13 -3.02 5.03
CA GLU A 55 2.41 -3.84 3.85
C GLU A 55 3.17 -5.09 4.30
N VAL A 56 2.86 -6.24 3.72
CA VAL A 56 3.53 -7.52 3.94
C VAL A 56 3.84 -8.11 2.58
N CYS A 57 5.12 -8.33 2.28
CA CYS A 57 5.56 -8.79 0.97
C CYS A 57 6.30 -10.11 1.06
N ASP A 58 5.85 -11.05 0.23
CA ASP A 58 6.62 -12.20 -0.21
C ASP A 58 7.51 -11.76 -1.37
N MET A 59 8.82 -11.74 -1.14
CA MET A 59 9.80 -11.33 -2.13
C MET A 59 10.43 -12.53 -2.85
N GLU A 60 10.06 -13.74 -2.44
CA GLU A 60 10.59 -14.99 -2.92
C GLU A 60 9.63 -15.62 -3.96
N LYS A 61 10.10 -16.65 -4.67
CA LYS A 61 9.28 -17.42 -5.63
C LYS A 61 9.46 -18.90 -5.35
N ASP A 62 9.32 -19.27 -4.08
CA ASP A 62 9.73 -20.57 -3.58
C ASP A 62 8.55 -21.45 -3.13
N GLY A 63 7.34 -20.89 -3.07
CA GLY A 63 6.16 -21.64 -2.67
C GLY A 63 5.68 -21.35 -1.24
N ASN A 64 6.39 -20.52 -0.47
CA ASN A 64 6.06 -20.23 0.92
C ASN A 64 5.10 -19.04 1.05
N GLY A 65 4.20 -19.07 2.03
CA GLY A 65 3.27 -17.96 2.26
C GLY A 65 3.80 -16.99 3.32
N VAL A 66 3.69 -15.69 3.09
CA VAL A 66 4.17 -14.67 4.05
C VAL A 66 3.02 -13.97 4.76
N PHE A 67 3.18 -13.76 6.06
CA PHE A 67 2.25 -12.99 6.87
C PHE A 67 2.93 -12.23 8.00
N ALA A 68 2.33 -11.14 8.45
CA ALA A 68 2.80 -10.39 9.60
C ALA A 68 1.77 -10.37 10.72
N LYS A 69 2.27 -10.35 11.95
CA LYS A 69 1.47 -10.19 13.17
C LYS A 69 1.73 -8.79 13.72
N PHE A 70 0.67 -8.05 14.01
CA PHE A 70 0.72 -6.71 14.58
C PHE A 70 0.08 -6.73 15.97
N GLN A 71 0.91 -6.50 16.99
CA GLN A 71 0.47 -6.50 18.38
C GLN A 71 -0.18 -5.17 18.74
N ASN A 72 -1.39 -5.25 19.26
CA ASN A 72 -2.16 -4.15 19.79
C ASN A 72 -2.65 -4.52 21.20
N PRO A 73 -1.99 -4.02 22.26
CA PRO A 73 -2.27 -4.43 23.64
C PRO A 73 -3.63 -3.93 24.16
N ILE A 74 -4.30 -3.02 23.45
CA ILE A 74 -5.54 -2.37 23.91
C ILE A 74 -6.79 -3.15 23.50
N ASP A 75 -6.69 -4.07 22.53
CA ASP A 75 -7.85 -4.72 21.90
C ASP A 75 -7.87 -6.25 22.04
N PHE A 76 -9.04 -6.85 21.78
CA PHE A 76 -9.21 -8.28 21.62
C PHE A 76 -9.79 -8.59 20.21
N PRO A 77 -9.12 -9.43 19.38
CA PRO A 77 -7.82 -10.03 19.62
C PRO A 77 -6.69 -8.98 19.66
N ASN A 78 -5.70 -9.20 20.52
CA ASN A 78 -4.56 -8.30 20.71
C ASN A 78 -3.50 -8.42 19.62
N VAL A 79 -3.74 -9.28 18.63
CA VAL A 79 -2.88 -9.47 17.47
C VAL A 79 -3.75 -9.47 16.22
N GLN A 80 -3.43 -8.58 15.29
CA GLN A 80 -3.98 -8.58 13.95
C GLN A 80 -3.00 -9.27 13.01
N THR A 81 -3.49 -10.19 12.18
CA THR A 81 -2.69 -10.86 11.15
C THR A 81 -3.00 -10.26 9.79
N VAL A 82 -1.96 -9.90 9.05
CA VAL A 82 -2.07 -9.46 7.65
C VAL A 82 -1.23 -10.41 6.81
N ARG A 83 -1.79 -10.93 5.73
CA ARG A 83 -1.12 -11.88 4.83
C ARG A 83 -0.79 -11.20 3.52
N ASP A 84 0.25 -11.68 2.84
CA ASP A 84 0.31 -11.47 1.40
C ASP A 84 -0.87 -12.19 0.74
N SER A 85 -1.69 -11.42 0.02
CA SER A 85 -2.87 -11.92 -0.67
C SER A 85 -2.53 -12.76 -1.91
N ASN A 86 -1.28 -12.67 -2.40
CA ASN A 86 -0.85 -13.43 -3.57
C ASN A 86 -0.37 -14.86 -3.21
N GLY A 87 -0.49 -15.26 -1.94
CA GLY A 87 -0.19 -16.61 -1.48
C GLY A 87 1.30 -16.86 -1.47
N SER A 88 1.75 -17.75 -2.36
CA SER A 88 3.15 -18.17 -2.50
C SER A 88 3.87 -17.57 -3.71
N ALA A 89 3.25 -16.57 -4.32
CA ALA A 89 3.76 -15.88 -5.49
C ALA A 89 4.17 -14.48 -5.08
N ALA A 90 5.38 -14.06 -5.47
CA ALA A 90 5.89 -12.72 -5.21
C ALA A 90 4.81 -11.63 -5.33
N GLY A 91 4.61 -10.88 -4.25
CA GLY A 91 3.44 -10.04 -4.07
C GLY A 91 3.47 -9.34 -2.72
N CYS A 92 2.57 -8.37 -2.57
CA CYS A 92 2.39 -7.68 -1.32
C CYS A 92 0.90 -7.62 -0.97
N GLY A 93 0.57 -8.01 0.26
CA GLY A 93 -0.70 -7.71 0.91
C GLY A 93 -0.58 -6.43 1.72
N ASN A 94 -1.70 -5.74 1.89
CA ASN A 94 -1.76 -4.53 2.70
C ASN A 94 -3.06 -4.44 3.49
N ALA A 95 -3.03 -3.65 4.55
CA ALA A 95 -4.18 -3.38 5.39
C ALA A 95 -3.96 -2.09 6.19
N ASN A 96 -4.99 -1.66 6.91
CA ASN A 96 -4.81 -0.75 8.03
C ASN A 96 -4.80 -1.54 9.34
N VAL A 97 -3.83 -1.21 10.19
CA VAL A 97 -3.78 -1.64 11.59
C VAL A 97 -4.08 -0.46 12.50
N ARG A 98 -4.31 -0.71 13.78
CA ARG A 98 -4.66 0.37 14.70
C ARG A 98 -3.47 1.28 14.98
N ASN A 99 -3.77 2.54 15.31
CA ASN A 99 -2.74 3.48 15.75
C ASN A 99 -2.05 3.04 17.06
N SER A 100 -2.68 2.17 17.84
CA SER A 100 -2.15 1.59 19.08
C SER A 100 -1.28 0.35 18.86
N THR A 101 -0.99 -0.04 17.61
CA THR A 101 -0.06 -1.13 17.34
C THR A 101 1.34 -0.76 17.84
N THR A 102 1.90 -1.58 18.73
CA THR A 102 3.18 -1.32 19.42
C THR A 102 4.33 -2.13 18.89
N ALA A 103 4.06 -3.29 18.29
CA ALA A 103 5.09 -4.17 17.75
C ALA A 103 4.56 -5.02 16.61
N PHE A 104 5.46 -5.51 15.78
CA PHE A 104 5.14 -6.43 14.70
C PHE A 104 6.26 -7.42 14.42
N GLN A 105 5.92 -8.57 13.83
CA GLN A 105 6.89 -9.56 13.34
C GLN A 105 6.43 -10.12 12.01
N VAL A 106 7.38 -10.60 11.21
CA VAL A 106 7.13 -11.26 9.92
C VAL A 106 7.26 -12.76 10.11
N CYS A 107 6.36 -13.53 9.52
CA CYS A 107 6.35 -14.97 9.55
C CYS A 107 6.22 -15.51 8.14
N GLU A 108 6.93 -16.60 7.90
CA GLU A 108 6.94 -17.35 6.67
C GLU A 108 6.38 -18.75 6.96
N GLU A 109 5.41 -19.18 6.16
CA GLU A 109 4.71 -20.44 6.25
C GLU A 109 5.14 -21.32 5.08
N GLY A 110 6.16 -22.15 5.33
CA GLY A 110 6.70 -23.08 4.35
C GLY A 110 6.34 -24.54 4.66
N PHE A 111 6.86 -25.45 3.82
CA PHE A 111 6.58 -26.89 3.94
C PHE A 111 6.93 -27.49 5.31
N TRP A 112 7.97 -26.97 5.96
CA TRP A 112 8.46 -27.47 7.26
C TRP A 112 7.80 -26.79 8.47
N GLY A 113 6.86 -25.87 8.25
CA GLY A 113 6.14 -25.14 9.29
C GLY A 113 6.31 -23.63 9.20
N ILE A 114 5.99 -22.95 10.30
CA ILE A 114 6.02 -21.48 10.39
C ILE A 114 7.30 -21.04 11.10
N THR A 115 8.08 -20.19 10.44
CA THR A 115 9.23 -19.50 11.04
C THR A 115 8.93 -18.01 11.11
N CYS A 116 9.22 -17.37 12.24
CA CYS A 116 8.98 -15.94 12.42
C CYS A 116 10.25 -15.20 12.82
N SER A 117 10.34 -13.94 12.42
CA SER A 117 11.32 -13.00 12.94
C SER A 117 11.07 -12.71 14.42
N ALA A 118 12.04 -12.06 15.06
CA ALA A 118 11.78 -11.39 16.34
C ALA A 118 10.71 -10.29 16.17
N TRP A 119 10.05 -9.93 17.27
CA TRP A 119 9.21 -8.73 17.33
C TRP A 119 10.05 -7.47 17.17
N LYS A 120 9.52 -6.52 16.41
CA LYS A 120 10.07 -5.19 16.21
C LYS A 120 9.07 -4.15 16.68
N ASP A 121 9.56 -3.13 17.38
CA ASP A 121 8.75 -2.00 17.81
C ASP A 121 8.24 -1.19 16.61
N ALA A 122 6.97 -0.82 16.68
CA ALA A 122 6.22 -0.13 15.64
C ALA A 122 6.16 1.38 15.85
#